data_AF-A0A950SIX0-F1
#
_entry.id   AF-A0A950SIX0-F1
#
_cell.length_a   1.000
_cell.length_b   1.000
_cell.length_c   1.000
_cell.angle_alpha   90.00
_cell.angle_beta   90.00
_cell.angle_gamma   90.00
#
_symmetry.space_group_name_H-M   'P 1'
#
loop_
_entity.id
_entity.type
_entity.pdbx_description
1 polymer ?
#
loop_
_entity_poly.entity_id
_entity_poly.type
_entity_poly.pdbx_seq_one_letter_code
_entity_poly.pdbx_strand_id
1 'polypeptide(L)'
;MSRVRVGAFPPFGQSGGQDHSRATLGLMATGGIDHVCVGDHVSFFVGAGSDALITASWVLAAQAELPVYVGLYLLALRHPVLAARQLATIAQLAPGRLTLGVGIGGEDRHEIEVCGVDPRTRGRRMDECLRVVRSLAGGTSVTFDGEFFALRDALILPAPSPPVPLIVGGRSDAAVSRAARLGDGWLGIWVSPRRFASVVEQIAEQAASAGREPRAFEHGLNVWCGFAAARDAAREHLADQMQRFYQMPFEPFERYSPFGSPEQVAEFLHPYVEAGCSVFNVIPCASDPETALGAVSELRALIGARSGPILRAAARAQCRAAAQGRVWGRALDPEQGSMSAISGHTVVIERRFHGPPGSGHGGYTCGLLARELDGAVQVSLRSPPPLDRPLAIERDGDESLLLCDGTTIVAKAQPTALDLDPPPPPSFHDAQEASRRCMGFVHHPFPTCFACGPNRAAGEGLRLFPGPVEGHGPVEDHGLVACTWRPDRGLADGDGAVRPEFVWAALDCPTAFACDLDGHPIVLAQLAGRLDRPIRANEPLVITAWRTGCEGRKQHSACAISTPDGETVAASKALWIALREPKGFGAAAKHPRGN
;
A
#
# COMPACT_ATOMS: atom_id res chain seq x y z
N MET A 1 16.89 9.46 22.44
CA MET A 1 16.12 9.19 21.21
C MET A 1 16.43 10.25 20.18
N SER A 2 16.63 9.83 18.94
CA SER A 2 17.16 10.64 17.85
C SER A 2 16.20 11.76 17.45
N ARG A 3 16.76 12.95 17.25
CA ARG A 3 16.13 14.09 16.61
C ARG A 3 15.66 13.70 15.20
N VAL A 4 14.53 14.23 14.73
CA VAL A 4 14.15 14.15 13.32
C VAL A 4 15.21 14.86 12.48
N ARG A 5 15.71 14.22 11.43
CA ARG A 5 16.69 14.80 10.51
C ARG A 5 16.02 15.27 9.24
N VAL A 6 16.38 16.46 8.76
CA VAL A 6 15.89 17.02 7.49
C VAL A 6 17.07 17.30 6.58
N GLY A 7 17.10 16.61 5.44
CA GLY A 7 18.09 16.80 4.38
C GLY A 7 17.45 17.34 3.11
N ALA A 8 18.28 17.77 2.17
CA ALA A 8 17.84 18.28 0.88
C ALA A 8 18.58 17.61 -0.28
N PHE A 9 17.89 17.43 -1.40
CA PHE A 9 18.53 17.17 -2.69
C PHE A 9 19.06 18.49 -3.25
N PRO A 10 20.38 18.63 -3.44
CA PRO A 10 20.94 19.80 -4.09
C PRO A 10 20.72 19.74 -5.62
N PRO A 11 20.65 20.88 -6.31
CA PRO A 11 20.45 20.95 -7.75
C PRO A 11 21.76 20.68 -8.54
N PHE A 12 22.40 19.55 -8.27
CA PHE A 12 23.60 19.15 -9.01
C PHE A 12 23.31 18.98 -10.51
N GLY A 13 24.28 19.38 -11.34
CA GLY A 13 24.14 19.32 -12.80
C GLY A 13 23.38 20.49 -13.41
N GLN A 14 22.84 21.42 -12.60
CA GLN A 14 22.36 22.71 -13.10
C GLN A 14 23.54 23.67 -13.35
N SER A 15 23.35 24.65 -14.22
CA SER A 15 24.35 25.63 -14.66
C SER A 15 25.16 26.23 -13.50
N GLY A 16 26.50 26.14 -13.55
CA GLY A 16 27.40 26.72 -12.54
C GLY A 16 28.68 25.93 -12.23
N GLY A 17 28.78 24.67 -12.65
CA GLY A 17 30.00 23.86 -12.52
C GLY A 17 30.33 23.42 -11.09
N GLN A 18 31.58 23.01 -10.86
CA GLN A 18 32.03 22.46 -9.57
C GLN A 18 32.04 23.50 -8.44
N ASP A 19 32.41 24.74 -8.74
CA ASP A 19 32.49 25.80 -7.72
C ASP A 19 31.10 26.16 -7.19
N HIS A 20 30.10 26.24 -8.07
CA HIS A 20 28.72 26.41 -7.65
C HIS A 20 28.27 25.24 -6.75
N SER A 21 28.56 24.00 -7.16
CA SER A 21 28.18 22.81 -6.37
C SER A 21 28.84 22.81 -4.98
N ARG A 22 30.10 23.27 -4.85
CA ARG A 22 30.77 23.43 -3.55
C ARG A 22 30.14 24.55 -2.72
N ALA A 23 29.79 25.68 -3.34
CA ALA A 23 29.09 26.78 -2.67
C ALA A 23 27.73 26.33 -2.13
N THR A 24 26.96 25.57 -2.92
CA THR A 24 25.70 24.95 -2.50
C THR A 24 25.88 24.07 -1.27
N LEU A 25 26.89 23.19 -1.26
CA LEU A 25 27.22 22.36 -0.09
C LEU A 25 27.59 23.21 1.14
N GLY A 26 28.29 24.33 0.92
CA GLY A 26 28.58 25.32 1.95
C GLY A 26 27.31 25.92 2.56
N LEU A 27 26.35 26.35 1.72
CA LEU A 27 25.06 26.87 2.16
C LEU A 27 24.25 25.84 2.94
N MET A 28 24.24 24.57 2.50
CA MET A 28 23.57 23.50 3.25
C MET A 28 24.16 23.31 4.64
N ALA A 29 25.49 23.37 4.76
CA ALA A 29 26.19 23.19 6.03
C ALA A 29 25.92 24.35 7.00
N THR A 30 26.01 25.59 6.52
CA THR A 30 25.77 26.78 7.36
C THR A 30 24.28 27.01 7.65
N GLY A 31 23.39 26.57 6.76
CA GLY A 31 21.94 26.64 6.90
C GLY A 31 21.35 25.60 7.87
N GLY A 32 22.16 24.73 8.46
CA GLY A 32 21.69 23.75 9.46
C GLY A 32 20.90 22.58 8.91
N ILE A 33 21.01 22.30 7.59
CA ILE A 33 20.48 21.09 6.95
C ILE A 33 21.27 19.88 7.46
N ASP A 34 20.59 18.78 7.79
CA ASP A 34 21.20 17.68 8.55
C ASP A 34 21.99 16.69 7.68
N HIS A 35 21.67 16.59 6.39
CA HIS A 35 22.37 15.72 5.43
C HIS A 35 22.10 16.13 3.98
N VAL A 36 22.99 15.73 3.09
CA VAL A 36 22.84 15.88 1.63
C VAL A 36 22.16 14.63 1.07
N CYS A 37 21.11 14.80 0.28
CA CYS A 37 20.43 13.69 -0.40
C CYS A 37 20.93 13.55 -1.84
N VAL A 38 21.15 12.32 -2.29
CA VAL A 38 21.51 12.02 -3.69
C VAL A 38 20.63 10.91 -4.25
N GLY A 39 20.23 11.02 -5.51
CA GLY A 39 19.40 10.04 -6.21
C GLY A 39 20.19 9.20 -7.21
N ASP A 40 19.62 8.08 -7.63
CA ASP A 40 20.22 7.16 -8.61
C ASP A 40 19.28 6.96 -9.80
N HIS A 41 19.78 7.27 -10.98
CA HIS A 41 19.16 6.96 -12.27
C HIS A 41 20.28 6.75 -13.30
N VAL A 42 20.18 5.69 -14.09
CA VAL A 42 21.16 5.29 -15.10
C VAL A 42 20.83 5.89 -16.46
N SER A 43 19.57 5.80 -16.88
CA SER A 43 19.12 6.22 -18.21
C SER A 43 17.63 6.55 -18.17
N PHE A 44 17.26 7.45 -17.26
CA PHE A 44 15.87 7.75 -16.96
C PHE A 44 15.25 8.65 -18.03
N PHE A 45 14.18 8.14 -18.66
CA PHE A 45 13.43 8.78 -19.74
C PHE A 45 14.32 9.33 -20.86
N VAL A 46 14.63 10.63 -20.82
CA VAL A 46 15.45 11.34 -21.80
C VAL A 46 16.95 11.06 -21.66
N GLY A 47 17.32 9.97 -21.00
CA GLY A 47 18.71 9.64 -20.65
C GLY A 47 19.26 10.48 -19.49
N ALA A 48 18.38 11.09 -18.69
CA ALA A 48 18.78 11.84 -17.50
C ALA A 48 19.18 10.88 -16.36
N GLY A 49 20.02 11.35 -15.44
CA GLY A 49 20.37 10.60 -14.25
C GLY A 49 21.71 10.94 -13.64
N SER A 50 22.02 10.28 -12.53
CA SER A 50 23.30 10.32 -11.83
C SER A 50 23.53 8.98 -11.14
N ASP A 51 24.79 8.53 -11.05
CA ASP A 51 25.12 7.42 -10.17
C ASP A 51 25.29 7.91 -8.73
N ALA A 52 24.42 7.43 -7.84
CA ALA A 52 24.36 7.96 -6.47
C ALA A 52 25.64 7.70 -5.66
N LEU A 53 26.35 6.59 -5.88
CA LEU A 53 27.56 6.28 -5.11
C LEU A 53 28.75 7.13 -5.57
N ILE A 54 28.83 7.42 -6.87
CA ILE A 54 29.82 8.35 -7.41
C ILE A 54 29.57 9.76 -6.87
N THR A 55 28.33 10.24 -6.95
CA THR A 55 27.98 11.57 -6.42
C THR A 55 28.18 11.65 -4.91
N ALA A 56 27.79 10.62 -4.14
CA ALA A 56 28.03 10.56 -2.70
C ALA A 56 29.52 10.65 -2.36
N SER A 57 30.37 9.92 -3.10
CA SER A 57 31.84 9.95 -2.90
C SER A 57 32.40 11.36 -3.09
N TRP A 58 31.95 12.06 -4.13
CA TRP A 58 32.36 13.44 -4.38
C TRP A 58 31.87 14.39 -3.28
N VAL A 59 30.60 14.30 -2.87
CA VAL A 59 30.06 15.15 -1.79
C VAL A 59 30.82 14.94 -0.48
N LEU A 60 31.07 13.68 -0.10
CA LEU A 60 31.79 13.33 1.13
C LEU A 60 33.24 13.81 1.14
N ALA A 61 33.88 13.89 -0.04
CA ALA A 61 35.21 14.46 -0.19
C ALA A 61 35.19 16.00 -0.23
N ALA A 62 34.15 16.61 -0.80
CA ALA A 62 34.02 18.05 -0.94
C ALA A 62 33.53 18.75 0.34
N GLN A 63 32.87 18.04 1.24
CA GLN A 63 32.35 18.54 2.50
C GLN A 63 32.81 17.63 3.65
N ALA A 64 33.38 18.18 4.72
CA ALA A 64 34.01 17.40 5.80
C ALA A 64 33.05 16.92 6.90
N GLU A 65 31.87 17.52 7.04
CA GLU A 65 30.93 17.34 8.14
C GLU A 65 29.61 16.69 7.69
N LEU A 66 28.98 17.20 6.62
CA LEU A 66 27.63 16.78 6.22
C LEU A 66 27.57 15.30 5.82
N PRO A 67 26.73 14.48 6.46
CA PRO A 67 26.46 13.13 5.98
C PRO A 67 25.75 13.14 4.62
N VAL A 68 25.88 12.04 3.89
CA VAL A 68 25.13 11.78 2.66
C VAL A 68 24.10 10.68 2.88
N TYR A 69 22.88 10.95 2.47
CA TYR A 69 21.79 9.98 2.39
C TYR A 69 21.51 9.67 0.92
N VAL A 70 21.72 8.41 0.52
CA VAL A 70 21.33 7.96 -0.82
C VAL A 70 19.85 7.59 -0.82
N GLY A 71 19.01 8.29 -1.57
CA GLY A 71 17.56 8.13 -1.53
C GLY A 71 16.94 8.09 -2.92
N LEU A 72 17.20 7.09 -3.77
CA LEU A 72 17.63 5.72 -3.49
C LEU A 72 18.71 5.28 -4.48
N TYR A 73 19.45 4.20 -4.19
CA TYR A 73 20.33 3.48 -5.14
C TYR A 73 19.59 2.33 -5.81
N LEU A 74 19.60 2.22 -7.14
CA LEU A 74 18.90 1.17 -7.89
C LEU A 74 19.68 -0.15 -7.84
N LEU A 75 19.79 -0.75 -6.66
CA LEU A 75 20.63 -1.92 -6.38
C LEU A 75 20.24 -3.15 -7.20
N ALA A 76 18.97 -3.28 -7.61
CA ALA A 76 18.53 -4.35 -8.50
C ALA A 76 19.23 -4.32 -9.88
N LEU A 77 19.72 -3.14 -10.29
CA LEU A 77 20.40 -2.91 -11.57
C LEU A 77 21.92 -3.10 -11.48
N ARG A 78 22.44 -3.58 -10.34
CA ARG A 78 23.89 -3.64 -10.07
C ARG A 78 24.32 -5.05 -9.70
N HIS A 79 25.62 -5.32 -9.83
CA HIS A 79 26.21 -6.55 -9.31
C HIS A 79 26.52 -6.39 -7.81
N PRO A 80 26.05 -7.28 -6.92
CA PRO A 80 26.04 -7.04 -5.48
C PRO A 80 27.44 -7.07 -4.86
N VAL A 81 28.38 -7.84 -5.43
CA VAL A 81 29.78 -7.81 -4.98
C VAL A 81 30.43 -6.45 -5.25
N LEU A 82 30.14 -5.84 -6.40
CA LEU A 82 30.69 -4.52 -6.75
C LEU A 82 30.05 -3.44 -5.87
N ALA A 83 28.73 -3.47 -5.71
CA ALA A 83 28.01 -2.56 -4.82
C ALA A 83 28.53 -2.65 -3.37
N ALA A 84 28.76 -3.86 -2.86
CA ALA A 84 29.32 -4.06 -1.52
C ALA A 84 30.74 -3.51 -1.38
N ARG A 85 31.58 -3.65 -2.42
CA ARG A 85 32.94 -3.07 -2.42
C ARG A 85 32.90 -1.56 -2.47
N GLN A 86 32.09 -0.97 -3.34
CA GLN A 86 31.91 0.47 -3.42
C GLN A 86 31.44 1.04 -2.07
N LEU A 87 30.43 0.42 -1.47
CA LEU A 87 29.93 0.77 -0.14
C LEU A 87 31.04 0.72 0.92
N ALA A 88 31.80 -0.38 0.96
CA ALA A 88 32.88 -0.56 1.93
C ALA A 88 34.02 0.46 1.73
N THR A 89 34.34 0.81 0.49
CA THR A 89 35.36 1.81 0.18
C THR A 89 34.90 3.21 0.60
N ILE A 90 33.68 3.63 0.26
CA ILE A 90 33.16 4.95 0.65
C ILE A 90 33.10 5.08 2.17
N ALA A 91 32.65 4.03 2.86
CA ALA A 91 32.58 4.04 4.32
C ALA A 91 33.96 4.10 5.01
N GLN A 92 35.04 3.66 4.35
CA GLN A 92 36.40 3.86 4.84
C GLN A 92 36.87 5.30 4.64
N LEU A 93 36.46 5.94 3.55
CA LEU A 93 36.82 7.34 3.25
C LEU A 93 36.05 8.33 4.12
N ALA A 94 34.80 8.02 4.47
CA ALA A 94 33.96 8.85 5.32
C ALA A 94 33.18 8.01 6.35
N PRO A 95 33.86 7.50 7.40
CA PRO A 95 33.24 6.64 8.41
C PRO A 95 32.01 7.29 9.07
N GLY A 96 30.89 6.57 9.08
CA GLY A 96 29.65 7.01 9.72
C GLY A 96 28.90 8.15 9.02
N ARG A 97 29.36 8.60 7.84
CA ARG A 97 28.75 9.73 7.11
C ARG A 97 27.94 9.30 5.88
N LEU A 98 27.70 8.01 5.69
CA LEU A 98 26.90 7.49 4.58
C LEU A 98 25.72 6.67 5.11
N THR A 99 24.52 6.96 4.61
CA THR A 99 23.34 6.09 4.67
C THR A 99 22.99 5.64 3.25
N LEU A 100 22.82 4.34 3.04
CA LEU A 100 22.49 3.78 1.73
C LEU A 100 21.01 3.36 1.69
N GLY A 101 20.17 4.24 1.16
CA GLY A 101 18.82 3.87 0.71
C GLY A 101 18.90 3.10 -0.61
N VAL A 102 18.14 2.02 -0.72
CA VAL A 102 18.16 1.13 -1.88
C VAL A 102 16.75 0.92 -2.41
N GLY A 103 16.60 0.89 -3.74
CA GLY A 103 15.34 0.73 -4.43
C GLY A 103 15.44 -0.26 -5.58
N ILE A 104 14.28 -0.63 -6.12
CA ILE A 104 14.17 -1.52 -7.28
C ILE A 104 13.92 -0.78 -8.60
N GLY A 105 13.59 0.52 -8.53
CA GLY A 105 13.08 1.31 -9.65
C GLY A 105 11.73 0.80 -10.17
N GLY A 106 11.11 1.57 -11.05
CA GLY A 106 9.90 1.12 -11.74
C GLY A 106 9.14 2.18 -12.52
N GLU A 107 9.49 3.44 -12.33
CA GLU A 107 8.88 4.58 -12.99
C GLU A 107 9.20 4.58 -14.49
N ASP A 108 10.43 4.20 -14.86
CA ASP A 108 10.83 3.97 -16.23
C ASP A 108 11.23 2.51 -16.42
N ARG A 109 10.38 1.77 -17.15
CA ARG A 109 10.63 0.37 -17.48
C ARG A 109 11.84 0.22 -18.42
N HIS A 110 12.04 1.19 -19.31
CA HIS A 110 13.12 1.15 -20.29
C HIS A 110 14.49 1.20 -19.59
N GLU A 111 14.66 2.07 -18.59
CA GLU A 111 15.88 2.18 -17.77
C GLU A 111 16.33 0.82 -17.18
N ILE A 112 15.37 0.02 -16.71
CA ILE A 112 15.64 -1.31 -16.14
C ILE A 112 16.10 -2.29 -17.23
N GLU A 113 15.40 -2.29 -18.36
CA GLU A 113 15.66 -3.20 -19.48
C GLU A 113 17.02 -2.93 -20.14
N VAL A 114 17.40 -1.66 -20.32
CA VAL A 114 18.71 -1.29 -20.90
C VAL A 114 19.89 -1.63 -19.98
N CYS A 115 19.64 -1.77 -18.68
CA CYS A 115 20.61 -2.30 -17.72
C CYS A 115 20.69 -3.83 -17.74
N GLY A 116 19.99 -4.50 -18.65
CA GLY A 116 20.00 -5.96 -18.81
C GLY A 116 19.23 -6.73 -17.72
N VAL A 117 18.29 -6.07 -17.04
CA VAL A 117 17.48 -6.68 -15.98
C VAL A 117 16.03 -6.86 -16.46
N ASP A 118 15.43 -8.04 -16.23
CA ASP A 118 14.00 -8.24 -16.47
C ASP A 118 13.19 -7.49 -15.38
N PRO A 119 12.34 -6.52 -15.76
CA PRO A 119 11.52 -5.77 -14.82
C PRO A 119 10.66 -6.66 -13.93
N ARG A 120 10.19 -7.82 -14.41
CA ARG A 120 9.30 -8.70 -13.63
C ARG A 120 10.03 -9.40 -12.48
N THR A 121 11.34 -9.58 -12.59
CA THR A 121 12.14 -10.33 -11.61
C THR A 121 12.99 -9.44 -10.71
N ARG A 122 13.07 -8.14 -11.00
CA ARG A 122 13.90 -7.15 -10.28
C ARG A 122 13.73 -7.15 -8.75
N GLY A 123 12.50 -7.39 -8.26
CA GLY A 123 12.24 -7.50 -6.82
C GLY A 123 12.94 -8.71 -6.18
N ARG A 124 12.87 -9.88 -6.81
CA ARG A 124 13.56 -11.10 -6.34
C ARG A 124 15.07 -10.95 -6.47
N ARG A 125 15.53 -10.33 -7.56
CA ARG A 125 16.93 -9.98 -7.76
C ARG A 125 17.46 -9.07 -6.65
N MET A 126 16.69 -8.06 -6.26
CA MET A 126 16.99 -7.17 -5.13
C MET A 126 17.14 -7.92 -3.81
N ASP A 127 16.29 -8.93 -3.55
CA ASP A 127 16.39 -9.76 -2.34
C ASP A 127 17.69 -10.57 -2.28
N GLU A 128 18.20 -11.04 -3.42
CA GLU A 128 19.53 -11.65 -3.50
C GLU A 128 20.62 -10.61 -3.28
N CYS A 129 20.53 -9.45 -3.94
CA CYS A 129 21.50 -8.37 -3.79
C CYS A 129 21.65 -7.96 -2.32
N LEU A 130 20.54 -7.73 -1.60
CA LEU A 130 20.58 -7.30 -0.20
C LEU A 130 21.22 -8.33 0.72
N ARG A 131 20.95 -9.63 0.51
CA ARG A 131 21.58 -10.70 1.29
C ARG A 131 23.10 -10.68 1.07
N VAL A 132 23.53 -10.64 -0.18
CA VAL A 132 24.96 -10.63 -0.53
C VAL A 132 25.64 -9.36 -0.02
N VAL A 133 25.07 -8.17 -0.28
CA VAL A 133 25.65 -6.89 0.14
C VAL A 133 25.76 -6.80 1.66
N ARG A 134 24.72 -7.19 2.40
CA ARG A 134 24.75 -7.15 3.88
C ARG A 134 25.81 -8.07 4.46
N SER A 135 25.94 -9.29 3.93
CA SER A 135 26.98 -10.23 4.39
C SER A 135 28.38 -9.75 4.06
N LEU A 136 28.63 -9.34 2.81
CA LEU A 136 29.95 -8.88 2.38
C LEU A 136 30.36 -7.57 3.07
N ALA A 137 29.46 -6.59 3.16
CA ALA A 137 29.73 -5.35 3.89
C ALA A 137 29.89 -5.61 5.39
N GLY A 138 29.27 -6.65 5.94
CA GLY A 138 29.51 -7.09 7.32
C GLY A 138 30.83 -7.84 7.55
N GLY A 139 31.68 -7.98 6.52
CA GLY A 139 32.96 -8.71 6.63
C GLY A 139 32.82 -10.23 6.69
N THR A 140 31.67 -10.76 6.29
CA THR A 140 31.40 -12.20 6.26
C THR A 140 31.65 -12.77 4.87
N SER A 141 32.33 -13.92 4.79
CA SER A 141 32.52 -14.64 3.52
C SER A 141 31.18 -15.20 3.02
N VAL A 142 30.93 -15.12 1.72
CA VAL A 142 29.67 -15.49 1.07
C VAL A 142 29.93 -16.51 -0.03
N THR A 143 29.41 -17.71 0.18
CA THR A 143 29.10 -18.67 -0.89
C THR A 143 27.59 -18.64 -1.08
N PHE A 144 27.14 -18.38 -2.29
CA PHE A 144 25.75 -18.10 -2.60
C PHE A 144 25.39 -18.74 -3.94
N ASP A 145 24.34 -19.54 -3.96
CA ASP A 145 23.81 -20.17 -5.17
C ASP A 145 22.34 -19.74 -5.29
N GLY A 146 22.13 -18.63 -5.98
CA GLY A 146 20.84 -17.98 -6.15
C GLY A 146 20.34 -18.05 -7.58
N GLU A 147 19.13 -17.55 -7.80
CA GLU A 147 18.53 -17.48 -9.14
C GLU A 147 19.30 -16.51 -10.05
N PHE A 148 19.85 -15.44 -9.49
CA PHE A 148 20.47 -14.37 -10.27
C PHE A 148 21.98 -14.23 -10.06
N PHE A 149 22.52 -14.77 -8.96
CA PHE A 149 23.94 -14.68 -8.64
C PHE A 149 24.45 -16.01 -8.10
N ALA A 150 25.63 -16.40 -8.58
CA ALA A 150 26.39 -17.51 -8.05
C ALA A 150 27.76 -16.98 -7.60
N LEU A 151 28.08 -17.16 -6.31
CA LEU A 151 29.31 -16.71 -5.67
C LEU A 151 29.93 -17.86 -4.89
N ARG A 152 31.26 -17.89 -4.86
CA ARG A 152 32.03 -18.86 -4.08
C ARG A 152 33.09 -18.14 -3.28
N ASP A 153 33.02 -18.30 -1.96
CA ASP A 153 33.98 -17.80 -0.98
C ASP A 153 34.32 -16.30 -1.15
N ALA A 154 33.33 -15.49 -1.56
CA ALA A 154 33.50 -14.06 -1.77
C ALA A 154 33.63 -13.34 -0.42
N LEU A 155 34.66 -12.53 -0.24
CA LEU A 155 34.92 -11.81 1.01
C LEU A 155 35.33 -10.36 0.72
N ILE A 156 34.77 -9.43 1.50
CA ILE A 156 35.12 -8.00 1.46
C ILE A 156 35.60 -7.58 2.84
N LEU A 157 36.86 -7.17 2.90
CA LEU A 157 37.48 -6.56 4.07
C LEU A 157 38.18 -5.24 3.68
N PRO A 158 38.39 -4.32 4.65
CA PRO A 158 37.78 -4.35 5.98
C PRO A 158 36.27 -4.09 5.92
N ALA A 159 35.52 -4.61 6.91
CA ALA A 159 34.11 -4.25 7.08
C ALA A 159 34.02 -2.79 7.56
N PRO A 160 33.04 -2.00 7.08
CA PRO A 160 32.79 -0.65 7.59
C PRO A 160 32.57 -0.63 9.09
N SER A 161 33.24 0.32 9.76
CA SER A 161 33.04 0.63 11.17
C SER A 161 32.90 2.16 11.31
N PRO A 162 31.72 2.67 11.73
CA PRO A 162 30.48 1.92 11.99
C PRO A 162 29.89 1.28 10.71
N PRO A 163 29.02 0.26 10.83
CA PRO A 163 28.29 -0.29 9.69
C PRO A 163 27.46 0.77 8.97
N VAL A 164 27.40 0.70 7.63
CA VAL A 164 26.56 1.60 6.83
C VAL A 164 25.09 1.19 6.95
N PRO A 165 24.16 2.09 7.36
CA PRO A 165 22.74 1.78 7.41
C PRO A 165 22.19 1.48 6.00
N LEU A 166 21.45 0.38 5.88
CA LEU A 166 20.80 -0.04 4.63
C LEU A 166 19.29 0.21 4.71
N ILE A 167 18.80 1.27 4.08
CA ILE A 167 17.37 1.65 4.14
C ILE A 167 16.66 1.14 2.89
N VAL A 168 15.55 0.41 3.04
CA VAL A 168 14.84 -0.14 1.87
C VAL A 168 13.73 0.81 1.44
N GLY A 169 13.80 1.30 0.20
CA GLY A 169 12.78 2.14 -0.39
C GLY A 169 11.71 1.36 -1.16
N GLY A 170 10.49 1.91 -1.20
CA GLY A 170 9.39 1.41 -2.03
C GLY A 170 8.05 1.35 -1.30
N ARG A 171 6.96 1.33 -2.08
CA ARG A 171 5.58 1.40 -1.54
C ARG A 171 4.88 0.04 -1.41
N SER A 172 5.29 -0.95 -2.21
CA SER A 172 4.67 -2.28 -2.25
C SER A 172 4.89 -3.06 -0.95
N ASP A 173 3.98 -3.96 -0.61
CA ASP A 173 4.12 -4.84 0.56
C ASP A 173 5.41 -5.70 0.49
N ALA A 174 5.82 -6.15 -0.70
CA ALA A 174 7.12 -6.79 -0.90
C ALA A 174 8.32 -5.91 -0.49
N ALA A 175 8.24 -4.59 -0.67
CA ALA A 175 9.27 -3.64 -0.23
C ALA A 175 9.25 -3.45 1.29
N VAL A 176 8.05 -3.38 1.88
CA VAL A 176 7.85 -3.35 3.35
C VAL A 176 8.43 -4.62 3.99
N SER A 177 8.15 -5.80 3.41
CA SER A 177 8.69 -7.06 3.91
C SER A 177 10.20 -7.15 3.78
N ARG A 178 10.76 -6.64 2.68
CA ARG A 178 12.21 -6.52 2.48
C ARG A 178 12.86 -5.59 3.50
N ALA A 179 12.24 -4.45 3.81
CA ALA A 179 12.69 -3.54 4.86
C ALA A 179 12.71 -4.26 6.23
N ALA A 180 11.62 -4.96 6.56
CA ALA A 180 11.50 -5.69 7.81
C ALA A 180 12.54 -6.81 7.96
N ARG A 181 12.82 -7.56 6.90
CA ARG A 181 13.74 -8.71 6.94
C ARG A 181 15.21 -8.35 6.77
N LEU A 182 15.51 -7.38 5.91
CA LEU A 182 16.88 -7.13 5.41
C LEU A 182 17.35 -5.68 5.58
N GLY A 183 16.47 -4.73 5.90
CA GLY A 183 16.79 -3.30 6.04
C GLY A 183 17.09 -2.87 7.49
N ASP A 184 17.68 -1.71 7.66
CA ASP A 184 17.81 -0.97 8.93
C ASP A 184 16.74 0.12 9.05
N GLY A 185 15.84 0.19 8.07
CA GLY A 185 14.78 1.17 8.00
C GLY A 185 14.00 1.05 6.70
N TRP A 186 13.05 1.96 6.53
CA TRP A 186 12.23 2.05 5.31
C TRP A 186 12.16 3.50 4.83
N LEU A 187 12.22 3.68 3.52
CA LEU A 187 12.12 4.98 2.88
C LEU A 187 10.86 5.04 2.01
N GLY A 188 9.85 5.77 2.50
CA GLY A 188 8.62 6.02 1.79
C GLY A 188 8.77 7.11 0.73
N ILE A 189 7.87 7.10 -0.24
CA ILE A 189 7.62 8.17 -1.21
C ILE A 189 6.14 8.05 -1.61
N TRP A 190 5.45 9.16 -1.90
CA TRP A 190 4.03 9.18 -2.30
C TRP A 190 3.13 8.30 -1.43
N VAL A 191 3.22 8.50 -0.12
CA VAL A 191 2.53 7.70 0.89
C VAL A 191 1.91 8.67 1.89
N SER A 192 0.67 8.41 2.31
CA SER A 192 0.00 9.25 3.31
C SER A 192 0.58 9.03 4.71
N PRO A 193 0.39 9.96 5.67
CA PRO A 193 0.87 9.78 7.04
C PRO A 193 0.29 8.53 7.70
N ARG A 194 -0.98 8.24 7.42
CA ARG A 194 -1.66 7.04 7.92
C ARG A 194 -1.04 5.76 7.39
N ARG A 195 -0.75 5.69 6.08
CA ARG A 195 -0.06 4.53 5.50
C ARG A 195 1.37 4.45 6.01
N PHE A 196 2.05 5.58 6.23
CA PHE A 196 3.36 5.61 6.85
C PHE A 196 3.34 4.95 8.24
N ALA A 197 2.42 5.35 9.12
CA ALA A 197 2.24 4.76 10.45
C ALA A 197 2.00 3.25 10.36
N SER A 198 1.09 2.82 9.48
CA SER A 198 0.80 1.41 9.27
C SER A 198 2.02 0.62 8.77
N VAL A 199 2.84 1.19 7.90
CA VAL A 199 4.06 0.53 7.41
C VAL A 199 5.12 0.42 8.51
N VAL A 200 5.28 1.44 9.35
CA VAL A 200 6.18 1.39 10.52
C VAL A 200 5.78 0.25 11.46
N GLU A 201 4.49 0.11 11.76
CA GLU A 201 3.97 -1.00 12.59
C GLU A 201 4.20 -2.36 11.92
N GLN A 202 3.88 -2.49 10.63
CA GLN A 202 4.08 -3.73 9.87
C GLN A 202 5.55 -4.15 9.85
N ILE A 203 6.48 -3.20 9.72
CA ILE A 203 7.92 -3.50 9.74
C ILE A 203 8.34 -4.02 11.12
N ALA A 204 7.88 -3.38 12.20
CA ALA A 204 8.17 -3.84 13.55
C ALA A 204 7.65 -5.27 13.79
N GLU A 205 6.41 -5.56 13.41
CA GLU A 205 5.80 -6.89 13.55
C GLU A 205 6.51 -7.95 12.72
N GLN A 206 6.83 -7.65 11.46
CA GLN A 206 7.50 -8.59 10.56
C GLN A 206 8.95 -8.82 10.97
N ALA A 207 9.65 -7.80 11.45
CA ALA A 207 11.01 -7.93 11.96
C ALA A 207 11.04 -8.82 13.21
N ALA A 208 10.11 -8.63 14.14
CA ALA A 208 9.97 -9.49 15.33
C ALA A 208 9.63 -10.94 14.93
N SER A 209 8.69 -11.12 14.00
CA SER A 209 8.32 -12.44 13.48
C SER A 209 9.46 -13.14 12.74
N ALA A 210 10.38 -12.38 12.14
CA ALA A 210 11.58 -12.88 11.49
C ALA A 210 12.74 -13.14 12.46
N GLY A 211 12.53 -12.97 13.78
CA GLY A 211 13.55 -13.20 14.80
C GLY A 211 14.69 -12.19 14.75
N ARG A 212 14.46 -10.99 14.21
CA ARG A 212 15.50 -9.95 14.22
C ARG A 212 15.66 -9.39 15.62
N GLU A 213 16.90 -9.21 16.03
CA GLU A 213 17.22 -8.52 17.28
C GLU A 213 16.54 -7.14 17.34
N PRO A 214 15.90 -6.79 18.48
CA PRO A 214 15.29 -5.49 18.65
C PRO A 214 16.26 -4.36 18.32
N ARG A 215 15.88 -3.52 17.35
CA ARG A 215 16.67 -2.36 16.92
C ARG A 215 15.79 -1.17 16.64
N ALA A 216 16.36 0.02 16.75
CA ALA A 216 15.72 1.23 16.26
C ALA A 216 15.81 1.24 14.72
N PHE A 217 14.66 1.19 14.05
CA PHE A 217 14.57 1.37 12.61
C PHE A 217 14.62 2.86 12.25
N GLU A 218 15.33 3.18 11.17
CA GLU A 218 15.33 4.53 10.60
C GLU A 218 14.29 4.63 9.49
N HIS A 219 13.08 5.07 9.83
CA HIS A 219 12.02 5.29 8.86
C HIS A 219 12.07 6.72 8.32
N GLY A 220 12.08 6.89 7.00
CA GLY A 220 12.16 8.19 6.36
C GLY A 220 11.20 8.36 5.19
N LEU A 221 11.12 9.59 4.70
CA LEU A 221 10.28 9.99 3.57
C LEU A 221 11.10 10.81 2.56
N ASN A 222 11.11 10.37 1.29
CA ASN A 222 11.44 11.23 0.17
C ASN A 222 10.20 12.04 -0.19
N VAL A 223 10.31 13.37 -0.21
CA VAL A 223 9.16 14.26 -0.43
C VAL A 223 9.54 15.44 -1.31
N TRP A 224 8.74 15.65 -2.36
CA TRP A 224 8.81 16.84 -3.19
C TRP A 224 8.05 17.99 -2.51
N CYS A 225 8.70 19.14 -2.36
CA CYS A 225 8.12 20.30 -1.67
C CYS A 225 8.24 21.56 -2.51
N GLY A 226 7.12 22.24 -2.76
CA GLY A 226 7.10 23.56 -3.40
C GLY A 226 7.24 24.70 -2.40
N PHE A 227 8.11 25.67 -2.66
CA PHE A 227 8.34 26.81 -1.78
C PHE A 227 8.23 28.13 -2.55
N ALA A 228 7.36 29.00 -2.04
CA ALA A 228 7.26 30.41 -2.42
C ALA A 228 6.42 31.16 -1.36
N ALA A 229 6.50 32.48 -1.37
CA ALA A 229 5.65 33.32 -0.51
C ALA A 229 4.15 33.18 -0.87
N ALA A 230 3.83 33.11 -2.16
CA ALA A 230 2.48 32.85 -2.65
C ALA A 230 2.29 31.36 -2.91
N ARG A 231 1.21 30.77 -2.38
CA ARG A 231 0.94 29.34 -2.49
C ARG A 231 0.79 28.86 -3.93
N ASP A 232 0.18 29.66 -4.80
CA ASP A 232 0.01 29.30 -6.21
C ASP A 232 1.35 29.26 -6.95
N ALA A 233 2.27 30.20 -6.68
CA ALA A 233 3.63 30.16 -7.22
C ALA A 233 4.41 28.94 -6.71
N ALA A 234 4.24 28.57 -5.43
CA ALA A 234 4.86 27.37 -4.87
C ALA A 234 4.36 26.10 -5.58
N ARG A 235 3.05 26.04 -5.90
CA ARG A 235 2.44 24.97 -6.68
C ARG A 235 3.01 24.91 -8.09
N GLU A 236 3.13 26.05 -8.76
CA GLU A 236 3.66 26.14 -10.12
C GLU A 236 5.11 25.67 -10.21
N HIS A 237 5.98 26.10 -9.30
CA HIS A 237 7.38 25.64 -9.25
C HIS A 237 7.49 24.12 -9.06
N LEU A 238 6.68 23.58 -8.15
CA LEU A 238 6.63 22.15 -7.87
C LEU A 238 6.11 21.36 -9.07
N ALA A 239 4.99 21.80 -9.65
CA ALA A 239 4.38 21.17 -10.82
C ALA A 239 5.35 21.16 -12.01
N ASP A 240 5.94 22.30 -12.37
CA ASP A 240 6.86 22.42 -13.50
C ASP A 240 8.05 21.44 -13.37
N GLN A 241 8.69 21.41 -12.19
CA GLN A 241 9.84 20.53 -11.97
C GLN A 241 9.45 19.05 -11.99
N MET A 242 8.37 18.66 -11.33
CA MET A 242 7.91 17.27 -11.31
C MET A 242 7.47 16.79 -12.70
N GLN A 243 6.74 17.63 -13.45
CA GLN A 243 6.28 17.28 -14.80
C GLN A 243 7.46 17.10 -15.76
N ARG A 244 8.49 17.95 -15.67
CA ARG A 244 9.72 17.79 -16.46
C ARG A 244 10.50 16.54 -16.06
N PHE A 245 10.58 16.23 -14.77
CA PHE A 245 11.35 15.08 -14.29
C PHE A 245 10.66 13.75 -14.60
N TYR A 246 9.36 13.63 -14.32
CA TYR A 246 8.60 12.38 -14.47
C TYR A 246 7.92 12.21 -15.83
N GLN A 247 7.91 13.24 -16.69
CA GLN A 247 7.21 13.22 -17.98
C GLN A 247 5.70 12.89 -17.85
N MET A 248 5.08 13.38 -16.77
CA MET A 248 3.68 13.10 -16.38
C MET A 248 3.00 14.37 -15.83
N PRO A 249 1.65 14.49 -15.88
CA PRO A 249 0.92 15.57 -15.21
C PRO A 249 1.14 15.59 -13.69
N PHE A 250 1.01 16.76 -13.05
CA PHE A 250 1.30 16.95 -11.63
C PHE A 250 0.18 16.46 -10.70
N GLU A 251 -1.07 16.52 -11.14
CA GLU A 251 -2.28 16.29 -10.34
C GLU A 251 -2.25 14.97 -9.53
N PRO A 252 -1.75 13.83 -10.07
CA PRO A 252 -1.67 12.58 -9.28
C PRO A 252 -0.72 12.66 -8.08
N PHE A 253 0.27 13.55 -8.13
CA PHE A 253 1.28 13.71 -7.08
C PHE A 253 0.89 14.76 -6.05
N GLU A 254 0.02 15.70 -6.41
CA GLU A 254 -0.29 16.89 -5.63
C GLU A 254 -0.66 16.59 -4.17
N ARG A 255 -1.46 15.53 -3.93
CA ARG A 255 -1.87 15.12 -2.58
C ARG A 255 -0.73 14.67 -1.67
N TYR A 256 0.43 14.33 -2.23
CA TYR A 256 1.60 13.83 -1.50
C TYR A 256 2.77 14.82 -1.45
N SER A 257 2.64 15.93 -2.17
CA SER A 257 3.72 16.88 -2.40
C SER A 257 3.29 18.25 -1.89
N PRO A 258 3.65 18.61 -0.64
CA PRO A 258 3.20 19.86 -0.05
C PRO A 258 3.82 21.07 -0.74
N PHE A 259 3.09 22.19 -0.76
CA PHE A 259 3.60 23.44 -1.32
C PHE A 259 3.04 24.66 -0.56
N GLY A 260 3.87 25.69 -0.41
CA GLY A 260 3.53 26.92 0.30
C GLY A 260 4.73 27.50 1.03
N SER A 261 4.48 28.15 2.17
CA SER A 261 5.55 28.58 3.08
C SER A 261 6.17 27.39 3.83
N PRO A 262 7.38 27.54 4.40
CA PRO A 262 7.99 26.51 5.24
C PRO A 262 7.09 26.04 6.41
N GLU A 263 6.28 26.92 6.99
CA GLU A 263 5.31 26.56 8.03
C GLU A 263 4.21 25.64 7.53
N GLN A 264 3.66 25.92 6.35
CA GLN A 264 2.61 25.10 5.74
C GLN A 264 3.16 23.72 5.37
N VAL A 265 4.39 23.66 4.85
CA VAL A 265 5.07 22.40 4.57
C VAL A 265 5.39 21.64 5.86
N ALA A 266 5.82 22.33 6.93
CA ALA A 266 6.08 21.72 8.24
C ALA A 266 4.79 21.15 8.86
N GLU A 267 3.67 21.86 8.75
CA GLU A 267 2.36 21.41 9.20
C GLU A 267 1.92 20.14 8.47
N PHE A 268 2.07 20.10 7.14
CA PHE A 268 1.80 18.90 6.35
C PHE A 268 2.69 17.70 6.75
N LEU A 269 3.97 17.94 7.07
CA LEU A 269 4.91 16.89 7.43
C LEU A 269 4.77 16.42 8.89
N HIS A 270 4.09 17.17 9.76
CA HIS A 270 3.99 16.86 11.18
C HIS A 270 3.35 15.50 11.48
N PRO A 271 2.24 15.10 10.84
CA PRO A 271 1.65 13.78 11.06
C PRO A 271 2.58 12.60 10.72
N TYR A 272 3.56 12.80 9.81
CA TYR A 272 4.56 11.75 9.54
C TYR A 272 5.54 11.60 10.71
N VAL A 273 5.90 12.70 11.38
CA VAL A 273 6.73 12.65 12.59
C VAL A 273 6.02 11.87 13.69
N GLU A 274 4.72 12.13 13.89
CA GLU A 274 3.88 11.38 14.83
C GLU A 274 3.80 9.89 14.47
N ALA A 275 3.75 9.59 13.17
CA ALA A 275 3.78 8.24 12.62
C ALA A 275 5.14 7.52 12.75
N GLY A 276 6.17 8.17 13.29
CA GLY A 276 7.50 7.60 13.51
C GLY A 276 8.52 7.87 12.41
N CYS A 277 8.26 8.83 11.51
CA CYS A 277 9.25 9.32 10.56
C CYS A 277 10.39 10.05 11.31
N SER A 278 11.62 9.59 11.11
CA SER A 278 12.82 10.18 11.72
C SER A 278 13.72 10.88 10.72
N VAL A 279 13.47 10.76 9.41
CA VAL A 279 14.27 11.37 8.34
C VAL A 279 13.39 11.89 7.21
N PHE A 280 13.51 13.17 6.88
CA PHE A 280 12.96 13.74 5.64
C PHE A 280 14.09 14.02 4.65
N ASN A 281 13.92 13.52 3.43
CA ASN A 281 14.75 13.83 2.28
C ASN A 281 13.92 14.72 1.35
N VAL A 282 14.10 16.04 1.50
CA VAL A 282 13.30 17.03 0.78
C VAL A 282 13.89 17.25 -0.61
N ILE A 283 13.04 17.18 -1.62
CA ILE A 283 13.36 17.59 -3.00
C ILE A 283 12.71 18.98 -3.17
N PRO A 284 13.46 20.08 -2.96
CA PRO A 284 12.86 21.40 -2.88
C PRO A 284 12.70 22.02 -4.27
N CYS A 285 11.52 22.60 -4.50
CA CYS A 285 11.16 23.30 -5.74
C CYS A 285 10.86 24.76 -5.41
N ALA A 286 11.65 25.69 -5.95
CA ALA A 286 11.46 27.13 -5.78
C ALA A 286 11.91 27.86 -7.05
N SER A 287 11.87 29.20 -7.03
CA SER A 287 12.37 30.06 -8.11
C SER A 287 13.83 29.80 -8.45
N ASP A 288 14.65 29.49 -7.45
CA ASP A 288 16.09 29.31 -7.57
C ASP A 288 16.65 28.43 -6.43
N PRO A 289 17.86 27.85 -6.59
CA PRO A 289 18.50 27.00 -5.60
C PRO A 289 18.69 27.61 -4.20
N GLU A 290 18.98 28.90 -4.10
CA GLU A 290 19.27 29.55 -2.82
C GLU A 290 17.99 29.70 -2.00
N THR A 291 16.91 30.17 -2.65
CA THR A 291 15.57 30.22 -2.07
C THR A 291 15.11 28.83 -1.64
N ALA A 292 15.32 27.80 -2.48
CA ALA A 292 14.96 26.42 -2.17
C ALA A 292 15.67 25.91 -0.90
N LEU A 293 16.99 26.13 -0.78
CA LEU A 293 17.76 25.68 0.38
C LEU A 293 17.44 26.49 1.64
N GLY A 294 17.24 27.81 1.53
CA GLY A 294 16.80 28.66 2.63
C GLY A 294 15.47 28.18 3.22
N ALA A 295 14.51 27.81 2.36
CA ALA A 295 13.23 27.26 2.79
C ALA A 295 13.37 25.91 3.50
N VAL A 296 14.28 25.02 3.05
CA VAL A 296 14.54 23.75 3.75
C VAL A 296 15.21 23.98 5.11
N SER A 297 16.10 24.96 5.22
CA SER A 297 16.71 25.37 6.50
C SER A 297 15.66 25.83 7.51
N GLU A 298 14.70 26.64 7.08
CA GLU A 298 13.59 27.08 7.93
C GLU A 298 12.65 25.93 8.30
N LEU A 299 12.27 25.09 7.33
CA LEU A 299 11.50 23.87 7.53
C LEU A 299 12.13 22.96 8.60
N ARG A 300 13.46 22.76 8.52
CA ARG A 300 14.20 21.96 9.49
C ARG A 300 14.07 22.54 10.89
N ALA A 301 14.21 23.86 11.06
CA ALA A 301 14.06 24.52 12.36
C ALA A 301 12.65 24.31 12.94
N LEU A 302 11.62 24.43 12.10
CA LEU A 302 10.21 24.26 12.49
C LEU A 302 9.89 22.81 12.93
N ILE A 303 10.34 21.81 12.17
CA ILE A 303 10.19 20.39 12.53
C ILE A 303 10.94 20.09 13.84
N GLY A 304 12.16 20.60 13.99
CA GLY A 304 12.97 20.42 15.20
C GLY A 304 12.30 20.98 16.47
N ALA A 305 11.68 22.15 16.39
CA ALA A 305 11.02 22.81 17.53
C ALA A 305 9.78 22.05 18.03
N ARG A 306 9.01 21.43 17.12
CA ARG A 306 7.72 20.76 17.44
C ARG A 306 7.85 19.28 17.81
N SER A 307 8.99 18.63 17.56
CA SER A 307 9.16 17.17 17.71
C SER A 307 9.52 16.68 19.13
N GLY A 308 9.91 17.58 20.04
CA GLY A 308 10.45 17.23 21.36
C GLY A 308 9.50 16.47 22.31
N PRO A 309 8.22 16.86 22.45
CA PRO A 309 7.25 16.20 23.33
C PRO A 309 6.70 14.88 22.77
N ILE A 310 6.50 14.81 21.44
CA ILE A 310 5.83 13.71 20.72
C ILE A 310 6.70 12.45 20.66
N LEU A 311 8.01 12.60 20.39
CA LEU A 311 8.94 11.48 20.31
C LEU A 311 9.08 10.73 21.65
N ARG A 312 8.81 11.37 22.80
CA ARG A 312 8.81 10.73 24.12
C ARG A 312 7.62 9.81 24.36
N ALA A 313 6.49 10.04 23.67
CA ALA A 313 5.28 9.23 23.76
C ALA A 313 5.38 7.99 22.86
N ALA A 314 5.81 8.15 21.60
CA ALA A 314 5.98 7.05 20.63
C ALA A 314 7.01 6.00 21.10
N ALA A 315 8.10 6.45 21.74
CA ALA A 315 9.11 5.62 22.40
C ALA A 315 8.54 4.59 23.38
N ARG A 316 7.59 5.05 24.20
CA ARG A 316 7.02 4.28 25.30
C ARG A 316 6.04 3.24 24.76
N ALA A 317 5.46 3.48 23.58
CA ALA A 317 4.64 2.50 22.86
C ALA A 317 5.51 1.41 22.21
N GLN A 318 6.59 1.79 21.52
CA GLN A 318 7.49 0.84 20.83
C GLN A 318 8.23 -0.10 21.79
N CYS A 319 8.71 0.39 22.94
CA CYS A 319 9.35 -0.47 23.96
C CYS A 319 8.35 -1.36 24.73
N ARG A 320 7.07 -0.97 24.84
CA ARG A 320 6.04 -1.78 25.53
C ARG A 320 5.57 -2.96 24.68
N ALA A 321 5.50 -2.80 23.36
CA ALA A 321 5.17 -3.88 22.44
C ALA A 321 6.25 -4.98 22.43
N ALA A 322 7.53 -4.61 22.53
CA ALA A 322 8.65 -5.56 22.60
C ALA A 322 8.71 -6.36 23.93
N ALA A 323 8.15 -5.83 25.02
CA ALA A 323 8.16 -6.46 26.34
C ALA A 323 6.96 -7.41 26.59
N GLN A 324 5.95 -7.43 25.71
CA GLN A 324 4.72 -8.21 25.88
C GLN A 324 4.64 -9.43 24.95
N GLY A 325 5.75 -10.13 24.77
CA GLY A 325 5.71 -11.52 24.30
C GLY A 325 5.05 -12.42 25.35
N ARG A 326 3.71 -12.58 25.30
CA ARG A 326 3.02 -13.66 26.02
C ARG A 326 2.53 -14.72 25.05
N VAL A 327 3.13 -15.89 25.26
CA VAL A 327 2.83 -17.23 24.78
C VAL A 327 1.31 -17.49 24.70
N TRP A 328 0.81 -17.81 23.51
CA TRP A 328 -0.44 -18.57 23.35
C TRP A 328 -0.09 -20.01 23.06
N GLY A 329 -0.05 -20.81 24.12
CA GLY A 329 -0.07 -22.26 24.06
C GLY A 329 -1.22 -22.75 24.93
N ARG A 330 -2.26 -23.31 24.30
CA ARG A 330 -3.11 -24.30 24.95
C ARG A 330 -3.51 -25.34 23.91
N ALA A 331 -3.12 -26.58 24.22
CA ALA A 331 -3.57 -27.78 23.54
C ALA A 331 -5.09 -27.90 23.65
N LEU A 332 -5.73 -28.38 22.58
CA LEU A 332 -7.11 -28.86 22.61
C LEU A 332 -7.06 -30.38 22.72
N ASP A 333 -7.66 -30.90 23.78
CA ASP A 333 -7.99 -32.32 23.93
C ASP A 333 -9.12 -32.71 22.96
N PRO A 334 -9.10 -33.92 22.38
CA PRO A 334 -10.20 -34.45 21.61
C PRO A 334 -11.11 -35.29 22.50
N GLU A 335 -12.44 -35.06 22.48
CA GLU A 335 -13.43 -36.12 22.23
C GLU A 335 -14.90 -35.69 22.33
N GLN A 336 -15.66 -36.24 21.35
CA GLN A 336 -17.06 -36.67 21.36
C GLN A 336 -18.22 -35.66 21.30
N GLY A 337 -19.03 -35.83 20.23
CA GLY A 337 -20.34 -35.19 20.06
C GLY A 337 -21.02 -35.54 18.73
N SER A 338 -21.48 -36.80 18.60
CA SER A 338 -22.63 -37.31 17.81
C SER A 338 -23.15 -36.51 16.60
N MET A 339 -23.02 -37.10 15.41
CA MET A 339 -23.73 -36.72 14.18
C MET A 339 -25.24 -37.02 14.26
N SER A 340 -26.09 -36.04 13.97
CA SER A 340 -27.48 -36.26 13.51
C SER A 340 -27.65 -35.71 12.09
N ALA A 341 -28.37 -36.47 11.27
CA ALA A 341 -28.55 -36.28 9.83
C ALA A 341 -29.03 -34.87 9.43
N ILE A 342 -28.37 -34.31 8.42
CA ILE A 342 -28.58 -32.95 7.92
C ILE A 342 -29.49 -32.99 6.70
N SER A 343 -30.64 -32.33 6.80
CA SER A 343 -31.47 -31.93 5.65
C SER A 343 -30.85 -30.71 5.00
N GLY A 344 -29.83 -30.91 4.16
CA GLY A 344 -29.19 -29.87 3.38
C GLY A 344 -29.38 -30.08 1.88
N HIS A 345 -29.51 -28.99 1.12
CA HIS A 345 -29.47 -29.03 -0.35
C HIS A 345 -28.15 -28.41 -0.84
N THR A 346 -27.79 -28.67 -2.09
CA THR A 346 -26.51 -28.22 -2.63
C THR A 346 -26.66 -27.02 -3.57
N VAL A 347 -25.64 -26.17 -3.56
CA VAL A 347 -25.49 -25.03 -4.48
C VAL A 347 -24.15 -25.13 -5.21
N VAL A 348 -24.07 -24.52 -6.39
CA VAL A 348 -22.81 -24.41 -7.16
C VAL A 348 -22.57 -22.94 -7.48
N ILE A 349 -21.37 -22.44 -7.15
CA ILE A 349 -20.94 -21.12 -7.57
C ILE A 349 -20.21 -21.27 -8.91
N GLU A 350 -20.89 -20.99 -10.01
CA GLU A 350 -20.27 -21.04 -11.34
C GLU A 350 -19.09 -20.05 -11.42
N ARG A 351 -18.03 -20.44 -12.15
CA ARG A 351 -16.83 -19.62 -12.38
C ARG A 351 -17.13 -18.20 -12.85
N ARG A 352 -18.22 -18.00 -13.60
CA ARG A 352 -18.59 -16.66 -14.08
C ARG A 352 -18.91 -15.68 -12.94
N PHE A 353 -19.30 -16.18 -11.76
CA PHE A 353 -19.61 -15.42 -10.55
C PHE A 353 -18.41 -15.25 -9.60
N HIS A 354 -17.18 -15.28 -10.11
CA HIS A 354 -15.98 -15.09 -9.31
C HIS A 354 -15.75 -13.62 -8.91
N GLY A 355 -15.17 -13.40 -7.72
CA GLY A 355 -14.60 -12.11 -7.33
C GLY A 355 -13.12 -12.08 -7.73
N PRO A 356 -12.22 -12.60 -6.89
CA PRO A 356 -10.89 -13.04 -7.33
C PRO A 356 -10.98 -14.22 -8.32
N PRO A 357 -10.06 -14.37 -9.29
CA PRO A 357 -10.15 -15.41 -10.33
C PRO A 357 -10.29 -16.86 -9.85
N GLY A 358 -9.83 -17.16 -8.63
CA GLY A 358 -9.89 -18.51 -8.03
C GLY A 358 -10.97 -18.69 -6.96
N SER A 359 -11.87 -17.72 -6.77
CA SER A 359 -12.84 -17.73 -5.66
C SER A 359 -14.18 -17.11 -6.07
N GLY A 360 -15.27 -17.67 -5.56
CA GLY A 360 -16.61 -17.10 -5.66
C GLY A 360 -16.64 -15.66 -5.13
N HIS A 361 -17.47 -14.83 -5.75
CA HIS A 361 -17.70 -13.46 -5.33
C HIS A 361 -18.31 -13.43 -3.92
N GLY A 362 -17.77 -12.59 -3.03
CA GLY A 362 -18.11 -12.58 -1.60
C GLY A 362 -19.61 -12.33 -1.38
N GLY A 363 -20.13 -11.22 -1.87
CA GLY A 363 -21.55 -10.86 -1.74
C GLY A 363 -22.49 -11.83 -2.44
N TYR A 364 -22.07 -12.42 -3.57
CA TYR A 364 -22.89 -13.44 -4.26
C TYR A 364 -23.02 -14.69 -3.38
N THR A 365 -21.90 -15.12 -2.81
CA THR A 365 -21.85 -16.26 -1.87
C THR A 365 -22.68 -15.97 -0.62
N CYS A 366 -22.58 -14.76 -0.06
CA CYS A 366 -23.38 -14.36 1.09
C CYS A 366 -24.88 -14.41 0.78
N GLY A 367 -25.29 -13.92 -0.40
CA GLY A 367 -26.69 -13.92 -0.80
C GLY A 367 -27.30 -15.31 -1.03
N LEU A 368 -26.49 -16.32 -1.43
CA LEU A 368 -26.95 -17.71 -1.53
C LEU A 368 -27.38 -18.29 -0.17
N LEU A 369 -26.73 -17.90 0.92
CA LEU A 369 -27.15 -18.28 2.28
C LEU A 369 -28.25 -17.37 2.80
N ALA A 370 -28.12 -16.05 2.59
CA ALA A 370 -29.03 -15.09 3.20
C ALA A 370 -30.46 -15.18 2.66
N ARG A 371 -30.66 -15.66 1.43
CA ARG A 371 -32.01 -15.85 0.85
C ARG A 371 -32.84 -16.94 1.54
N GLU A 372 -32.20 -17.80 2.34
CA GLU A 372 -32.85 -18.90 3.06
C GLU A 372 -33.26 -18.49 4.49
N LEU A 373 -33.01 -17.23 4.87
CA LEU A 373 -33.33 -16.66 6.18
C LEU A 373 -34.15 -15.38 6.01
N ASP A 374 -35.06 -15.14 6.95
CA ASP A 374 -35.90 -13.94 6.95
C ASP A 374 -35.20 -12.74 7.59
N GLY A 375 -35.49 -11.54 7.07
CA GLY A 375 -35.05 -10.27 7.64
C GLY A 375 -33.57 -9.95 7.37
N ALA A 376 -32.94 -9.25 8.33
CA ALA A 376 -31.54 -8.88 8.23
C ALA A 376 -30.63 -10.05 8.62
N VAL A 377 -29.66 -10.36 7.77
CA VAL A 377 -28.78 -11.52 7.93
C VAL A 377 -27.33 -11.04 7.98
N GLN A 378 -26.51 -11.66 8.83
CA GLN A 378 -25.07 -11.53 8.81
C GLN A 378 -24.44 -12.82 8.29
N VAL A 379 -23.61 -12.70 7.26
CA VAL A 379 -22.83 -13.82 6.73
C VAL A 379 -21.34 -13.57 6.94
N SER A 380 -20.66 -14.50 7.60
CA SER A 380 -19.20 -14.48 7.80
C SER A 380 -18.54 -15.54 6.92
N LEU A 381 -17.60 -15.11 6.07
CA LEU A 381 -16.78 -15.97 5.22
C LEU A 381 -15.56 -16.47 6.01
N ARG A 382 -15.37 -17.79 6.05
CA ARG A 382 -14.28 -18.47 6.80
C ARG A 382 -13.14 -18.91 5.89
N SER A 383 -13.44 -19.18 4.62
CA SER A 383 -12.47 -19.53 3.59
C SER A 383 -12.95 -19.02 2.21
N PRO A 384 -12.05 -18.92 1.20
CA PRO A 384 -12.43 -18.51 -0.14
C PRO A 384 -13.50 -19.45 -0.74
N PRO A 385 -14.67 -18.94 -1.18
CA PRO A 385 -15.71 -19.79 -1.75
C PRO A 385 -15.23 -20.53 -3.00
N PRO A 386 -15.30 -21.86 -3.05
CA PRO A 386 -14.84 -22.61 -4.21
C PRO A 386 -15.81 -22.47 -5.39
N LEU A 387 -15.25 -22.59 -6.60
CA LEU A 387 -15.98 -22.47 -7.87
C LEU A 387 -16.23 -23.85 -8.49
N ASP A 388 -17.30 -23.97 -9.28
CA ASP A 388 -17.63 -25.10 -10.15
C ASP A 388 -17.74 -26.47 -9.45
N ARG A 389 -18.07 -26.49 -8.15
CA ARG A 389 -18.35 -27.73 -7.42
C ARG A 389 -19.51 -27.58 -6.43
N PRO A 390 -20.21 -28.68 -6.10
CA PRO A 390 -21.31 -28.66 -5.14
C PRO A 390 -20.84 -28.27 -3.74
N LEU A 391 -21.61 -27.38 -3.09
CA LEU A 391 -21.47 -26.98 -1.69
C LEU A 391 -22.77 -27.25 -0.97
N ALA A 392 -22.71 -27.86 0.21
CA ALA A 392 -23.90 -28.17 0.99
C ALA A 392 -24.31 -26.94 1.82
N ILE A 393 -25.59 -26.59 1.81
CA ILE A 393 -26.17 -25.66 2.78
C ILE A 393 -26.79 -26.49 3.90
N GLU A 394 -26.34 -26.27 5.12
CA GLU A 394 -26.68 -27.07 6.29
C GLU A 394 -27.20 -26.18 7.41
N ARG A 395 -28.14 -26.68 8.23
CA ARG A 395 -28.60 -25.96 9.43
C ARG A 395 -27.57 -26.10 10.56
N ASP A 396 -27.30 -24.99 11.25
CA ASP A 396 -26.47 -24.91 12.46
C ASP A 396 -27.32 -24.36 13.61
N GLY A 397 -28.00 -25.27 14.31
CA GLY A 397 -29.07 -24.92 15.24
C GLY A 397 -30.36 -24.48 14.53
N ASP A 398 -31.19 -23.72 15.22
CA ASP A 398 -32.55 -23.38 14.76
C ASP A 398 -32.57 -22.24 13.73
N GLU A 399 -31.63 -21.29 13.85
CA GLU A 399 -31.67 -20.02 13.10
C GLU A 399 -30.45 -19.75 12.22
N SER A 400 -29.38 -20.55 12.28
CA SER A 400 -28.17 -20.32 11.48
C SER A 400 -27.99 -21.35 10.37
N LEU A 401 -27.27 -20.96 9.32
CA LEU A 401 -26.91 -21.82 8.20
C LEU A 401 -25.40 -21.84 7.99
N LEU A 402 -24.89 -22.97 7.51
CA LEU A 402 -23.51 -23.15 7.08
C LEU A 402 -23.48 -23.45 5.59
N LEU A 403 -22.49 -22.91 4.90
CA LEU A 403 -22.09 -23.35 3.56
C LEU A 403 -20.84 -24.23 3.70
N CYS A 404 -20.94 -25.50 3.33
CA CYS A 404 -19.92 -26.50 3.56
C CYS A 404 -19.34 -27.04 2.23
N ASP A 405 -18.00 -27.14 2.17
CA ASP A 405 -17.25 -27.88 1.16
C ASP A 405 -16.73 -29.18 1.79
N GLY A 406 -17.51 -30.26 1.66
CA GLY A 406 -17.32 -31.45 2.48
C GLY A 406 -17.43 -31.12 3.96
N THR A 407 -16.36 -31.36 4.73
CA THR A 407 -16.30 -31.04 6.16
C THR A 407 -15.81 -29.62 6.45
N THR A 408 -15.48 -28.83 5.42
CA THR A 408 -14.93 -27.46 5.59
C THR A 408 -16.05 -26.44 5.56
N ILE A 409 -16.18 -25.64 6.61
CA ILE A 409 -17.11 -24.51 6.64
C ILE A 409 -16.54 -23.37 5.79
N VAL A 410 -17.21 -23.03 4.70
CA VAL A 410 -16.89 -21.90 3.81
C VAL A 410 -17.48 -20.60 4.35
N ALA A 411 -18.74 -20.64 4.79
CA ALA A 411 -19.45 -19.47 5.29
C ALA A 411 -20.47 -19.87 6.37
N LYS A 412 -20.80 -18.92 7.26
CA LYS A 412 -21.89 -19.06 8.23
C LYS A 412 -22.82 -17.86 8.11
N ALA A 413 -24.12 -18.09 8.02
CA ALA A 413 -25.17 -17.08 8.04
C ALA A 413 -26.00 -17.20 9.32
N GLN A 414 -26.41 -16.06 9.88
CA GLN A 414 -27.27 -15.99 11.06
C GLN A 414 -28.08 -14.68 11.04
N PRO A 415 -29.29 -14.65 11.63
CA PRO A 415 -30.04 -13.42 11.82
C PRO A 415 -29.23 -12.36 12.56
N THR A 416 -29.48 -11.10 12.24
CA THR A 416 -28.81 -9.98 12.89
C THR A 416 -29.72 -8.76 12.93
N ALA A 417 -29.41 -7.80 13.80
CA ALA A 417 -29.98 -6.46 13.71
C ALA A 417 -29.06 -5.59 12.83
N LEU A 418 -29.61 -5.03 11.75
CA LEU A 418 -28.89 -4.08 10.90
C LEU A 418 -29.47 -2.68 11.08
N ASP A 419 -29.09 -2.02 12.17
CA ASP A 419 -29.38 -0.60 12.38
C ASP A 419 -28.37 0.25 11.61
N LEU A 420 -28.86 0.92 10.57
CA LEU A 420 -28.08 1.74 9.66
C LEU A 420 -28.96 2.90 9.20
N ASP A 421 -28.43 4.11 9.34
CA ASP A 421 -29.01 5.35 8.82
C ASP A 421 -28.19 5.78 7.59
N PRO A 422 -28.63 5.46 6.36
CA PRO A 422 -27.90 5.83 5.16
C PRO A 422 -27.89 7.35 4.96
N PRO A 423 -26.77 7.94 4.52
CA PRO A 423 -26.80 9.32 4.06
C PRO A 423 -27.79 9.46 2.89
N PRO A 424 -28.40 10.65 2.70
CA PRO A 424 -29.26 10.89 1.55
C PRO A 424 -28.53 10.53 0.25
N PRO A 425 -29.14 9.74 -0.65
CA PRO A 425 -28.47 9.35 -1.88
C PRO A 425 -28.27 10.60 -2.75
N PRO A 426 -27.13 10.69 -3.48
CA PRO A 426 -26.97 11.71 -4.50
C PRO A 426 -28.02 11.54 -5.59
N SER A 427 -28.23 12.59 -6.40
CA SER A 427 -29.12 12.48 -7.56
C SER A 427 -28.64 11.37 -8.50
N PHE A 428 -29.56 10.79 -9.28
CA PHE A 428 -29.20 9.76 -10.26
C PHE A 428 -28.13 10.25 -11.25
N HIS A 429 -28.18 11.53 -11.61
CA HIS A 429 -27.17 12.19 -12.45
C HIS A 429 -25.80 12.25 -11.75
N ASP A 430 -25.75 12.68 -10.50
CA ASP A 430 -24.49 12.83 -9.78
C ASP A 430 -23.85 11.47 -9.48
N ALA A 431 -24.67 10.43 -9.23
CA ALA A 431 -24.20 9.05 -9.15
C ALA A 431 -23.61 8.55 -10.48
N GLN A 432 -24.15 9.00 -11.62
CA GLN A 432 -23.62 8.68 -12.94
C GLN A 432 -22.28 9.39 -13.20
N GLU A 433 -22.14 10.66 -12.82
CA GLU A 433 -20.86 11.39 -12.91
C GLU A 433 -19.82 10.88 -11.92
N ALA A 434 -20.23 10.49 -10.71
CA ALA A 434 -19.39 9.76 -9.76
C ALA A 434 -18.88 8.45 -10.39
N SER A 435 -19.74 7.71 -11.09
CA SER A 435 -19.34 6.44 -11.72
C SER A 435 -18.20 6.59 -12.73
N ARG A 436 -18.17 7.69 -13.48
CA ARG A 436 -17.10 7.97 -14.46
C ARG A 436 -15.72 8.18 -13.82
N ARG A 437 -15.70 8.53 -12.53
CA ARG A 437 -14.50 8.76 -11.73
C ARG A 437 -14.09 7.54 -10.91
N CYS A 438 -14.65 6.36 -11.20
CA CYS A 438 -14.30 5.13 -10.52
C CYS A 438 -12.81 4.83 -10.66
N MET A 439 -12.10 4.72 -9.53
CA MET A 439 -10.68 4.36 -9.49
C MET A 439 -10.38 2.99 -10.09
N GLY A 440 -11.40 2.12 -10.15
CA GLY A 440 -11.30 0.80 -10.78
C GLY A 440 -10.93 0.85 -12.26
N PHE A 441 -11.16 1.96 -12.97
CA PHE A 441 -10.71 2.12 -14.35
C PHE A 441 -9.20 2.35 -14.49
N VAL A 442 -8.55 2.84 -13.43
CA VAL A 442 -7.11 3.10 -13.41
C VAL A 442 -6.36 1.90 -12.84
N HIS A 443 -6.82 1.37 -11.71
CA HIS A 443 -6.22 0.20 -11.08
C HIS A 443 -7.28 -0.62 -10.34
N HIS A 444 -7.33 -1.93 -10.62
CA HIS A 444 -8.31 -2.83 -10.02
C HIS A 444 -7.65 -4.17 -9.65
N PRO A 445 -7.66 -4.60 -8.37
CA PRO A 445 -6.98 -5.83 -7.94
C PRO A 445 -7.57 -7.10 -8.57
N PHE A 446 -8.86 -7.08 -8.89
CA PHE A 446 -9.59 -8.19 -9.52
C PHE A 446 -10.39 -7.73 -10.74
N PRO A 447 -9.74 -7.39 -11.87
CA PRO A 447 -10.38 -6.63 -12.96
C PRO A 447 -11.48 -7.42 -13.68
N THR A 448 -11.57 -8.73 -13.45
CA THR A 448 -12.63 -9.62 -13.92
C THR A 448 -13.66 -9.95 -12.82
N CYS A 449 -13.71 -9.21 -11.71
CA CYS A 449 -14.70 -9.42 -10.65
C CYS A 449 -16.14 -9.36 -11.20
N PHE A 450 -17.01 -10.26 -10.74
CA PHE A 450 -18.41 -10.33 -11.17
C PHE A 450 -19.18 -9.02 -10.91
N ALA A 451 -18.98 -8.37 -9.77
CA ALA A 451 -19.71 -7.15 -9.44
C ALA A 451 -19.08 -5.89 -10.04
N CYS A 452 -17.77 -5.68 -9.84
CA CYS A 452 -17.10 -4.41 -10.17
C CYS A 452 -15.98 -4.50 -11.21
N GLY A 453 -15.86 -5.63 -11.91
CA GLY A 453 -14.78 -5.87 -12.87
C GLY A 453 -14.89 -4.98 -14.12
N PRO A 454 -13.96 -4.01 -14.36
CA PRO A 454 -13.97 -3.17 -15.54
C PRO A 454 -13.68 -3.95 -16.84
N ASN A 455 -13.03 -5.11 -16.76
CA ASN A 455 -12.70 -5.93 -17.93
C ASN A 455 -13.84 -6.86 -18.37
N ARG A 456 -15.03 -6.77 -17.75
CA ARG A 456 -16.21 -7.52 -18.17
C ARG A 456 -17.02 -6.77 -19.21
N ALA A 457 -17.47 -7.47 -20.24
CA ALA A 457 -18.39 -6.92 -21.21
C ALA A 457 -19.78 -6.71 -20.57
N ALA A 458 -20.60 -5.85 -21.19
CA ALA A 458 -21.99 -5.67 -20.77
C ALA A 458 -22.74 -7.01 -20.80
N GLY A 459 -23.45 -7.34 -19.71
CA GLY A 459 -24.15 -8.61 -19.54
C GLY A 459 -23.33 -9.74 -18.90
N GLU A 460 -22.01 -9.60 -18.75
CA GLU A 460 -21.16 -10.65 -18.13
C GLU A 460 -21.00 -10.50 -16.61
N GLY A 461 -21.48 -9.40 -16.03
CA GLY A 461 -21.38 -9.07 -14.61
C GLY A 461 -22.24 -7.85 -14.26
N LEU A 462 -22.24 -7.44 -12.99
CA LEU A 462 -23.03 -6.29 -12.55
C LEU A 462 -22.46 -4.96 -13.05
N ARG A 463 -21.13 -4.89 -13.26
CA ARG A 463 -20.40 -3.72 -13.75
C ARG A 463 -20.71 -2.45 -12.95
N LEU A 464 -20.61 -2.57 -11.64
CA LEU A 464 -20.77 -1.48 -10.68
C LEU A 464 -19.44 -0.75 -10.55
N PHE A 465 -19.44 0.55 -10.83
CA PHE A 465 -18.24 1.39 -10.82
C PHE A 465 -18.40 2.57 -9.87
N PRO A 466 -18.35 2.36 -8.54
CA PRO A 466 -18.46 3.45 -7.58
C PRO A 466 -17.29 4.41 -7.70
N GLY A 467 -17.58 5.71 -7.77
CA GLY A 467 -16.57 6.76 -7.67
C GLY A 467 -17.00 7.86 -6.69
N PRO A 468 -16.11 8.80 -6.36
CA PRO A 468 -16.37 9.83 -5.36
C PRO A 468 -17.49 10.79 -5.81
N VAL A 469 -18.33 11.21 -4.87
CA VAL A 469 -19.39 12.22 -5.08
C VAL A 469 -18.86 13.62 -4.69
N GLU A 470 -19.09 14.63 -5.53
CA GLU A 470 -18.62 16.00 -5.24
C GLU A 470 -19.42 16.64 -4.09
N GLY A 471 -18.77 17.47 -3.28
CA GLY A 471 -19.45 18.21 -2.20
C GLY A 471 -19.78 17.40 -0.93
N HIS A 472 -19.39 16.12 -0.85
CA HIS A 472 -19.63 15.26 0.33
C HIS A 472 -18.37 14.95 1.14
N GLY A 473 -17.62 16.00 1.50
CA GLY A 473 -16.48 15.97 2.41
C GLY A 473 -15.11 15.86 1.72
N PRO A 474 -14.01 16.22 2.41
CA PRO A 474 -12.65 16.09 1.88
C PRO A 474 -12.28 14.62 1.63
N VAL A 475 -11.47 14.39 0.60
CA VAL A 475 -10.96 13.07 0.14
C VAL A 475 -10.22 12.28 1.23
N GLU A 476 -9.83 12.95 2.32
CA GLU A 476 -9.09 12.40 3.46
C GLU A 476 -9.89 11.37 4.29
N ASP A 477 -11.23 11.35 4.16
CA ASP A 477 -12.14 10.34 4.77
C ASP A 477 -12.80 9.41 3.74
N HIS A 478 -12.34 9.43 2.47
CA HIS A 478 -12.95 8.78 1.28
C HIS A 478 -14.38 9.21 0.93
N GLY A 479 -14.98 10.15 1.68
CA GLY A 479 -16.27 10.73 1.37
C GLY A 479 -17.35 9.69 1.06
N LEU A 480 -18.36 10.14 0.33
CA LEU A 480 -19.39 9.26 -0.23
C LEU A 480 -18.91 8.77 -1.61
N VAL A 481 -18.98 7.46 -1.87
CA VAL A 481 -18.87 6.93 -3.24
C VAL A 481 -20.25 6.51 -3.74
N ALA A 482 -20.50 6.72 -5.02
CA ALA A 482 -21.76 6.33 -5.64
C ALA A 482 -21.58 5.78 -7.06
N CYS A 483 -22.52 4.94 -7.45
CA CYS A 483 -22.74 4.58 -8.84
C CYS A 483 -24.22 4.35 -9.15
N THR A 484 -24.55 4.24 -10.42
CA THR A 484 -25.89 3.83 -10.85
C THR A 484 -25.94 2.34 -11.14
N TRP A 485 -27.10 1.73 -10.93
CA TRP A 485 -27.35 0.35 -11.30
C TRP A 485 -28.72 0.22 -11.95
N ARG A 486 -28.76 -0.54 -13.05
CA ARG A 486 -29.98 -1.00 -13.70
C ARG A 486 -29.85 -2.52 -13.84
N PRO A 487 -30.47 -3.31 -12.97
CA PRO A 487 -30.30 -4.76 -12.98
C PRO A 487 -30.76 -5.34 -14.32
N ASP A 488 -29.91 -6.13 -14.97
CA ASP A 488 -30.27 -6.77 -16.24
C ASP A 488 -31.41 -7.80 -16.05
N ARG A 489 -32.21 -8.01 -17.09
CA ARG A 489 -33.32 -8.98 -17.06
C ARG A 489 -32.86 -10.40 -16.76
N GLY A 490 -31.65 -10.79 -17.17
CA GLY A 490 -31.05 -12.08 -16.87
C GLY A 490 -30.68 -12.29 -15.39
N LEU A 491 -30.79 -11.25 -14.56
CA LEU A 491 -30.62 -11.35 -13.10
C LEU A 491 -31.94 -11.63 -12.37
N ALA A 492 -33.09 -11.49 -13.05
CA ALA A 492 -34.40 -11.66 -12.45
C ALA A 492 -34.94 -13.10 -12.54
N ASP A 493 -35.83 -13.41 -11.61
CA ASP A 493 -36.65 -14.62 -11.64
C ASP A 493 -37.83 -14.49 -12.62
N GLY A 494 -38.71 -15.51 -12.63
CA GLY A 494 -39.89 -15.55 -13.51
C GLY A 494 -40.90 -14.41 -13.26
N ASP A 495 -40.88 -13.80 -12.07
CA ASP A 495 -41.75 -12.68 -11.70
C ASP A 495 -41.09 -11.31 -11.97
N GLY A 496 -39.87 -11.31 -12.53
CA GLY A 496 -39.12 -10.11 -12.85
C GLY A 496 -38.46 -9.45 -11.63
N ALA A 497 -38.42 -10.12 -10.49
CA ALA A 497 -37.68 -9.68 -9.31
C ALA A 497 -36.22 -10.14 -9.41
N VAL A 498 -35.27 -9.24 -9.16
CA VAL A 498 -33.84 -9.56 -9.15
C VAL A 498 -33.56 -10.56 -8.04
N ARG A 499 -32.93 -11.69 -8.38
CA ARG A 499 -32.66 -12.75 -7.41
C ARG A 499 -31.80 -12.22 -6.25
N PRO A 500 -32.06 -12.61 -5.00
CA PRO A 500 -31.39 -12.06 -3.82
C PRO A 500 -29.86 -12.13 -3.90
N GLU A 501 -29.29 -13.23 -4.42
CA GLU A 501 -27.83 -13.38 -4.56
C GLU A 501 -27.16 -12.29 -5.40
N PHE A 502 -27.88 -11.68 -6.35
CA PHE A 502 -27.37 -10.57 -7.14
C PHE A 502 -27.53 -9.22 -6.47
N VAL A 503 -28.59 -9.03 -5.68
CA VAL A 503 -28.74 -7.82 -4.84
C VAL A 503 -27.64 -7.79 -3.78
N TRP A 504 -27.34 -8.93 -3.15
CA TRP A 504 -26.25 -9.05 -2.20
C TRP A 504 -24.87 -8.84 -2.84
N ALA A 505 -24.67 -9.28 -4.09
CA ALA A 505 -23.46 -8.94 -4.84
C ALA A 505 -23.35 -7.43 -5.14
N ALA A 506 -24.47 -6.74 -5.35
CA ALA A 506 -24.51 -5.29 -5.53
C ALA A 506 -24.25 -4.51 -4.23
N LEU A 507 -24.62 -5.08 -3.07
CA LEU A 507 -24.35 -4.54 -1.73
C LEU A 507 -22.90 -4.75 -1.24
N ASP A 508 -22.07 -5.45 -2.02
CA ASP A 508 -20.73 -5.88 -1.62
C ASP A 508 -19.64 -4.93 -2.14
N CYS A 509 -19.20 -5.05 -3.39
CA CYS A 509 -18.05 -4.31 -3.91
C CYS A 509 -18.09 -2.78 -3.72
N PRO A 510 -19.24 -2.08 -3.79
CA PRO A 510 -19.28 -0.65 -3.45
C PRO A 510 -18.72 -0.32 -2.06
N THR A 511 -18.93 -1.20 -1.09
CA THR A 511 -18.36 -1.06 0.26
C THR A 511 -16.84 -1.22 0.28
N ALA A 512 -16.23 -1.95 -0.66
CA ALA A 512 -14.78 -2.00 -0.83
C ALA A 512 -14.22 -0.68 -1.38
N PHE A 513 -14.88 -0.08 -2.37
CA PHE A 513 -14.48 1.22 -2.92
C PHE A 513 -14.57 2.35 -1.90
N ALA A 514 -15.52 2.27 -0.96
CA ALA A 514 -15.62 3.20 0.16
C ALA A 514 -14.48 3.08 1.20
N CYS A 515 -13.75 1.95 1.22
CA CYS A 515 -12.71 1.66 2.21
C CYS A 515 -11.28 2.02 1.78
N ASP A 516 -11.12 2.65 0.62
CA ASP A 516 -9.86 2.92 -0.08
C ASP A 516 -9.28 1.73 -0.84
N LEU A 517 -9.33 1.81 -2.16
CA LEU A 517 -8.59 0.96 -3.08
C LEU A 517 -7.47 1.77 -3.74
N ASP A 518 -6.48 2.24 -2.97
CA ASP A 518 -5.11 2.54 -3.43
C ASP A 518 -4.40 1.27 -4.02
N GLY A 519 -5.17 0.27 -4.46
CA GLY A 519 -4.73 -0.91 -5.21
C GLY A 519 -4.39 -2.16 -4.42
N HIS A 520 -4.60 -2.16 -3.10
CA HIS A 520 -4.36 -3.33 -2.26
C HIS A 520 -5.54 -4.31 -2.37
N PRO A 521 -5.28 -5.63 -2.50
CA PRO A 521 -6.34 -6.61 -2.51
C PRO A 521 -6.95 -6.75 -1.11
N ILE A 522 -8.15 -6.20 -0.94
CA ILE A 522 -9.03 -6.50 0.20
C ILE A 522 -10.04 -7.57 -0.21
N VAL A 523 -10.39 -8.46 0.72
CA VAL A 523 -11.42 -9.47 0.51
C VAL A 523 -12.49 -9.37 1.57
N LEU A 524 -13.72 -9.68 1.19
CA LEU A 524 -14.85 -9.68 2.10
C LEU A 524 -14.64 -10.77 3.16
N ALA A 525 -14.79 -10.42 4.44
CA ALA A 525 -14.82 -11.39 5.53
C ALA A 525 -16.20 -11.51 6.16
N GLN A 526 -16.99 -10.43 6.15
CA GLN A 526 -18.36 -10.48 6.64
C GLN A 526 -19.23 -9.43 5.93
N LEU A 527 -20.47 -9.79 5.66
CA LEU A 527 -21.48 -8.89 5.13
C LEU A 527 -22.78 -9.08 5.91
N ALA A 528 -23.24 -8.01 6.57
CA ALA A 528 -24.56 -7.94 7.15
C ALA A 528 -25.45 -7.15 6.18
N GLY A 529 -26.58 -7.71 5.77
CA GLY A 529 -27.43 -7.14 4.73
C GLY A 529 -28.91 -7.34 5.00
N ARG A 530 -29.73 -6.42 4.48
CA ARG A 530 -31.18 -6.54 4.45
C ARG A 530 -31.73 -6.05 3.11
N LEU A 531 -32.85 -6.64 2.69
CA LEU A 531 -33.63 -6.19 1.55
C LEU A 531 -34.95 -5.66 2.10
N ASP A 532 -35.18 -4.36 1.94
CA ASP A 532 -36.38 -3.69 2.44
C ASP A 532 -37.58 -3.96 1.51
N ARG A 533 -37.31 -4.13 0.21
CA ARG A 533 -38.28 -4.65 -0.78
C ARG A 533 -37.62 -5.35 -1.98
N PRO A 534 -38.37 -6.14 -2.77
CA PRO A 534 -37.88 -6.68 -4.04
C PRO A 534 -37.48 -5.57 -5.03
N ILE A 535 -36.35 -5.78 -5.71
CA ILE A 535 -35.86 -4.92 -6.79
C ILE A 535 -36.31 -5.52 -8.13
N ARG A 536 -36.78 -4.70 -9.08
CA ARG A 536 -37.22 -5.15 -10.41
C ARG A 536 -36.12 -5.02 -11.45
N ALA A 537 -36.11 -5.90 -12.45
CA ALA A 537 -35.22 -5.75 -13.59
C ALA A 537 -35.42 -4.40 -14.32
N ASN A 538 -34.33 -3.77 -14.72
CA ASN A 538 -34.23 -2.44 -15.35
C ASN A 538 -34.65 -1.25 -14.46
N GLU A 539 -35.03 -1.49 -13.21
CA GLU A 539 -35.31 -0.42 -12.25
C GLU A 539 -34.06 0.49 -12.11
N PRO A 540 -34.19 1.81 -12.26
CA PRO A 540 -33.09 2.74 -12.01
C PRO A 540 -32.80 2.78 -10.52
N LEU A 541 -31.55 2.53 -10.14
CA LEU A 541 -31.11 2.57 -8.75
C LEU A 541 -29.83 3.38 -8.61
N VAL A 542 -29.68 4.00 -7.45
CA VAL A 542 -28.45 4.64 -6.98
C VAL A 542 -27.87 3.75 -5.89
N ILE A 543 -26.61 3.39 -6.04
CA ILE A 543 -25.86 2.66 -5.02
C ILE A 543 -24.87 3.62 -4.39
N THR A 544 -24.98 3.76 -3.07
CA THR A 544 -24.17 4.68 -2.27
C THR A 544 -23.43 3.90 -1.22
N ALA A 545 -22.13 4.12 -1.08
CA ALA A 545 -21.32 3.49 -0.05
C ALA A 545 -20.40 4.48 0.66
N TRP A 546 -20.17 4.22 1.94
CA TRP A 546 -19.35 5.07 2.80
C TRP A 546 -18.61 4.22 3.82
N ARG A 547 -17.50 4.76 4.32
CA ARG A 547 -16.72 4.12 5.36
C ARG A 547 -17.39 4.31 6.71
N THR A 548 -17.37 3.27 7.54
CA THR A 548 -17.89 3.31 8.92
C THR A 548 -16.79 3.10 9.97
N GLY A 549 -15.61 2.62 9.57
CA GLY A 549 -14.47 2.52 10.49
C GLY A 549 -13.28 1.74 9.92
N CYS A 550 -12.25 1.58 10.73
CA CYS A 550 -11.06 0.78 10.42
C CYS A 550 -10.36 0.35 11.71
N GLU A 551 -9.92 -0.92 11.75
CA GLU A 551 -9.15 -1.48 12.86
C GLU A 551 -8.05 -2.40 12.30
N GLY A 552 -6.82 -1.90 12.20
CA GLY A 552 -5.70 -2.63 11.58
C GLY A 552 -6.01 -3.05 10.14
N ARG A 553 -6.07 -4.37 9.87
CA ARG A 553 -6.41 -4.91 8.54
C ARG A 553 -7.92 -4.95 8.25
N LYS A 554 -8.76 -4.67 9.24
CA LYS A 554 -10.22 -4.67 9.12
C LYS A 554 -10.67 -3.31 8.62
N GLN A 555 -11.35 -3.28 7.48
CA GLN A 555 -12.03 -2.10 6.99
C GLN A 555 -13.53 -2.28 7.15
N HIS A 556 -14.18 -1.29 7.74
CA HIS A 556 -15.62 -1.28 7.96
C HIS A 556 -16.26 -0.23 7.05
N SER A 557 -17.28 -0.63 6.33
CA SER A 557 -18.05 0.22 5.42
C SER A 557 -19.51 -0.18 5.42
N ALA A 558 -20.33 0.68 4.85
CA ALA A 558 -21.73 0.45 4.63
C ALA A 558 -22.14 0.84 3.22
N CYS A 559 -23.24 0.29 2.75
CA CYS A 559 -23.82 0.57 1.45
C CYS A 559 -25.35 0.62 1.57
N ALA A 560 -25.97 1.47 0.75
CA ALA A 560 -27.39 1.52 0.53
C ALA A 560 -27.67 1.51 -0.97
N ILE A 561 -28.70 0.78 -1.36
CA ILE A 561 -29.30 0.84 -2.70
C ILE A 561 -30.60 1.61 -2.53
N SER A 562 -30.75 2.68 -3.28
CA SER A 562 -31.91 3.56 -3.21
C SER A 562 -32.51 3.81 -4.58
N THR A 563 -33.79 4.11 -4.61
CA THR A 563 -34.46 4.65 -5.80
C THR A 563 -34.00 6.08 -6.08
N PRO A 564 -34.25 6.63 -7.28
CA PRO A 564 -33.90 8.01 -7.60
C PRO A 564 -34.64 9.06 -6.76
N ASP A 565 -35.78 8.71 -6.17
CA ASP A 565 -36.57 9.53 -5.25
C ASP A 565 -36.15 9.38 -3.77
N GLY A 566 -35.16 8.53 -3.49
CA GLY A 566 -34.51 8.45 -2.18
C GLY A 566 -35.03 7.34 -1.25
N GLU A 567 -35.94 6.49 -1.70
CA GLU A 567 -36.37 5.30 -0.95
C GLU A 567 -35.19 4.31 -0.89
N THR A 568 -34.77 3.92 0.32
CA THR A 568 -33.79 2.83 0.48
C THR A 568 -34.50 1.49 0.33
N VAL A 569 -33.99 0.65 -0.58
CA VAL A 569 -34.59 -0.65 -0.92
C VAL A 569 -33.75 -1.83 -0.44
N ALA A 570 -32.46 -1.61 -0.16
CA ALA A 570 -31.57 -2.58 0.46
C ALA A 570 -30.37 -1.87 1.10
N ALA A 571 -29.79 -2.47 2.13
CA ALA A 571 -28.64 -1.90 2.82
C ALA A 571 -27.70 -2.97 3.37
N SER A 572 -26.43 -2.63 3.54
CA SER A 572 -25.42 -3.52 4.11
C SER A 572 -24.38 -2.80 4.97
N LYS A 573 -23.76 -3.58 5.88
CA LYS A 573 -22.48 -3.28 6.54
C LYS A 573 -21.49 -4.38 6.17
N ALA A 574 -20.32 -3.99 5.71
CA ALA A 574 -19.27 -4.92 5.30
C ALA A 574 -18.05 -4.80 6.23
N LEU A 575 -17.42 -5.94 6.46
CA LEU A 575 -16.08 -6.06 7.01
C LEU A 575 -15.18 -6.67 5.95
N TRP A 576 -14.22 -5.86 5.50
CA TRP A 576 -13.17 -6.26 4.57
C TRP A 576 -11.87 -6.54 5.31
N ILE A 577 -11.11 -7.51 4.83
CA ILE A 577 -9.79 -7.83 5.34
C ILE A 577 -8.77 -7.57 4.24
N ALA A 578 -7.82 -6.69 4.53
CA ALA A 578 -6.64 -6.54 3.71
C ALA A 578 -5.84 -7.85 3.73
N LEU A 579 -5.63 -8.43 2.54
CA LEU A 579 -4.85 -9.65 2.39
C LEU A 579 -3.39 -9.39 2.79
N ARG A 580 -2.80 -10.37 3.48
CA ARG A 580 -1.34 -10.43 3.69
C ARG A 580 -0.73 -11.10 2.46
N GLU A 581 0.41 -10.64 1.98
CA GLU A 581 1.13 -11.39 0.93
C GLU A 581 1.46 -12.83 1.38
N PRO A 582 1.36 -13.84 0.51
CA PRO A 582 1.67 -15.23 0.88
C PRO A 582 3.14 -15.39 1.31
N LYS A 583 3.34 -16.09 2.43
CA LYS A 583 4.67 -16.56 2.88
C LYS A 583 5.20 -17.62 1.90
N GLY A 584 6.29 -17.33 1.19
CA GLY A 584 7.00 -18.33 0.39
C GLY A 584 7.85 -19.27 1.26
N PHE A 585 7.32 -20.44 1.62
CA PHE A 585 8.12 -21.64 1.93
C PHE A 585 8.26 -22.46 0.64
N GLY A 586 9.49 -22.84 0.31
CA GLY A 586 9.76 -23.72 -0.83
C GLY A 586 9.33 -25.16 -0.57
N ALA A 587 8.83 -25.83 -1.60
CA ALA A 587 9.23 -27.17 -2.04
C ALA A 587 8.27 -27.69 -3.12
N ALA A 588 8.88 -28.05 -4.25
CA ALA A 588 8.45 -28.89 -5.36
C ALA A 588 7.14 -29.70 -5.25
N ALA A 589 6.33 -29.61 -6.31
CA ALA A 589 5.74 -30.79 -6.92
C ALA A 589 6.48 -31.07 -8.23
N LYS A 590 7.32 -32.11 -8.23
CA LYS A 590 7.86 -32.73 -9.44
C LYS A 590 6.68 -33.29 -10.24
N HIS A 591 6.67 -33.06 -11.55
CA HIS A 591 6.06 -34.01 -12.47
C HIS A 591 7.01 -34.38 -13.61
N PRO A 592 6.99 -35.64 -14.07
CA PRO A 592 8.11 -36.24 -14.78
C PRO A 592 7.84 -36.45 -16.28
N ARG A 593 8.94 -36.48 -17.05
CA ARG A 593 9.12 -37.01 -18.43
C ARG A 593 8.45 -36.19 -19.55
N GLY A 594 9.01 -36.08 -20.75
CA GLY A 594 10.20 -36.68 -21.35
C GLY A 594 10.22 -36.44 -22.86
N ASN A 595 11.30 -36.91 -23.48
CA ASN A 595 11.76 -36.77 -24.87
C ASN A 595 12.30 -35.40 -25.30
#